data_AF-A0A977KWI3-F1
#
_entry.id   AF-A0A977KWI3-F1
#
_cell.length_a   1.000
_cell.length_b   1.000
_cell.length_c   1.000
_cell.angle_alpha   90.00
_cell.angle_beta   90.00
_cell.angle_gamma   90.00
#
_symmetry.space_group_name_H-M   'P 1'
#
loop_
_entity.id
_entity.type
_entity.pdbx_description
1 polymer ?
#
loop_
_entity_poly.entity_id
_entity_poly.type
_entity_poly.pdbx_seq_one_letter_code
_entity_poly.pdbx_strand_id
1 'polypeptide(L)'
;MTYSFLKLTTISLLSLGIATTLTTAFLPKAIAFSVCGLRPEAAAFKTKSYLITICLGEASYQLMLTYHDGTGYKRVPVQREGKRFRGTDGQQNYIIDRQQFVIGTDGKEPIRERVLTSR
;
A
#
# COMPACT_ATOMS: atom_id res chain seq x y z
N MET A 1 -1.01 20.02 -76.16
CA MET A 1 0.41 20.36 -75.92
C MET A 1 0.43 21.85 -75.60
N THR A 2 0.74 22.38 -74.42
CA THR A 2 1.72 22.00 -73.38
C THR A 2 1.53 22.93 -72.15
N TYR A 3 1.63 22.36 -70.94
CA TYR A 3 2.16 22.83 -69.62
C TYR A 3 1.80 24.22 -69.05
N SER A 4 1.13 24.27 -67.89
CA SER A 4 1.65 24.36 -66.50
C SER A 4 2.01 25.78 -66.05
N PHE A 5 1.61 26.15 -64.83
CA PHE A 5 2.50 26.64 -63.76
C PHE A 5 1.70 26.78 -62.46
N LEU A 6 1.77 25.76 -61.61
CA LEU A 6 1.30 25.80 -60.22
C LEU A 6 2.34 26.61 -59.41
N LYS A 7 1.91 27.68 -58.73
CA LYS A 7 2.77 28.42 -57.80
C LYS A 7 2.85 27.69 -56.45
N LEU A 8 4.07 27.26 -56.12
CA LEU A 8 4.52 26.91 -54.78
C LEU A 8 4.32 28.10 -53.83
N THR A 9 3.78 27.84 -52.65
CA THR A 9 3.99 28.74 -51.50
C THR A 9 4.24 27.89 -50.25
N THR A 10 5.38 28.18 -49.64
CA THR A 10 6.07 27.53 -48.52
C THR A 10 5.27 27.58 -47.21
N ILE A 11 5.18 26.42 -46.52
CA ILE A 11 4.66 26.31 -45.16
C ILE A 11 5.84 26.46 -44.19
N SER A 12 5.86 27.56 -43.43
CA SER A 12 6.81 27.78 -42.34
C SER A 12 6.46 26.87 -41.15
N LEU A 13 7.33 25.90 -40.83
CA LEU A 13 7.25 25.13 -39.59
C LEU A 13 7.77 25.97 -38.41
N LEU A 14 6.88 26.36 -37.48
CA LEU A 14 7.27 26.78 -36.13
C LEU A 14 7.54 25.53 -35.28
N SER A 15 8.80 25.30 -34.91
CA SER A 15 9.18 24.32 -33.91
C SER A 15 8.97 24.88 -32.50
N LEU A 16 7.85 24.53 -31.86
CA LEU A 16 7.67 24.74 -30.42
C LEU A 16 8.55 23.74 -29.66
N GLY A 17 9.65 24.23 -29.09
CA GLY A 17 10.46 23.48 -28.12
C GLY A 17 9.70 23.31 -26.82
N ILE A 18 9.32 22.08 -26.49
CA ILE A 18 8.73 21.73 -25.20
C ILE A 18 9.87 21.51 -24.22
N ALA A 19 10.14 22.50 -23.37
CA ALA A 19 11.00 22.32 -22.21
C ALA A 19 10.24 21.51 -21.16
N THR A 20 10.51 20.20 -21.09
CA THR A 20 10.01 19.32 -20.02
C THR A 20 10.81 19.57 -18.75
N THR A 21 10.31 20.45 -17.88
CA THR A 21 10.78 20.55 -16.51
C THR A 21 10.43 19.26 -15.78
N LEU A 22 11.43 18.46 -15.43
CA LEU A 22 11.29 17.32 -14.52
C LEU A 22 10.93 17.87 -13.13
N THR A 23 9.63 17.98 -12.86
CA THR A 23 9.13 18.20 -11.50
C THR A 23 9.26 16.87 -10.76
N THR A 24 10.26 16.75 -9.90
CA THR A 24 10.38 15.65 -8.95
C THR A 24 9.20 15.72 -7.98
N ALA A 25 8.19 14.87 -8.22
CA ALA A 25 7.04 14.75 -7.34
C ALA A 25 7.50 14.21 -5.98
N PHE A 26 7.66 15.12 -5.01
CA PHE A 26 7.76 14.77 -3.60
C PHE A 26 6.40 14.20 -3.16
N LEU A 27 6.26 12.87 -3.19
CA LEU A 27 5.13 12.18 -2.59
C LEU A 27 5.19 12.38 -1.07
N PRO A 28 4.17 12.99 -0.43
CA PRO A 28 4.14 13.11 1.01
C PRO A 28 4.16 11.72 1.64
N LYS A 29 5.01 11.55 2.65
CA LYS A 29 5.11 10.30 3.42
C LYS A 29 3.76 10.01 4.08
N ALA A 30 3.04 9.01 3.58
CA ALA A 30 1.73 8.68 4.11
C ALA A 30 1.85 8.19 5.56
N ILE A 31 1.04 8.78 6.45
CA ILE A 31 0.93 8.39 7.85
C ILE A 31 -0.28 7.47 7.94
N ALA A 32 -0.07 6.21 8.29
CA ALA A 32 -1.16 5.28 8.55
C ALA A 32 -1.76 5.54 9.95
N PHE A 33 -3.09 5.48 10.06
CA PHE A 33 -3.83 5.62 11.33
C PHE A 33 -4.55 4.31 11.67
N SER A 34 -4.87 4.14 12.97
CA SER A 34 -5.69 3.03 13.48
C SER A 34 -7.08 3.05 12.85
N VAL A 35 -7.58 1.91 12.36
CA VAL A 35 -8.82 1.80 11.55
C VAL A 35 -9.92 1.02 12.29
N CYS A 36 -9.89 0.97 13.63
CA CYS A 36 -10.89 0.22 14.41
C CYS A 36 -12.28 0.87 14.46
N GLY A 37 -12.45 2.11 13.99
CA GLY A 37 -13.71 2.84 14.10
C GLY A 37 -14.09 3.05 15.57
N LEU A 38 -15.34 2.75 15.93
CA LEU A 38 -15.85 2.82 17.32
C LEU A 38 -15.43 1.63 18.20
N ARG A 39 -14.79 0.61 17.62
CA ARG A 39 -14.42 -0.59 18.36
C ARG A 39 -13.11 -0.38 19.11
N PRO A 40 -12.97 -0.92 20.32
CA PRO A 40 -11.74 -0.81 21.09
C PRO A 40 -10.57 -1.52 20.38
N GLU A 41 -9.42 -0.84 20.39
CA GLU A 41 -8.13 -1.39 19.96
C GLU A 41 -7.60 -2.33 21.06
N ALA A 42 -7.29 -3.56 20.68
CA ALA A 42 -6.71 -4.58 21.58
C ALA A 42 -5.17 -4.58 21.54
N ALA A 43 -4.59 -4.22 20.39
CA ALA A 43 -3.15 -4.07 20.20
C ALA A 43 -2.86 -3.28 18.93
N ALA A 44 -1.70 -2.64 18.84
CA ALA A 44 -1.18 -2.10 17.60
C ALA A 44 0.31 -2.38 17.44
N PHE A 45 0.72 -2.62 16.20
CA PHE A 45 2.09 -2.93 15.81
C PHE A 45 2.47 -2.09 14.60
N LYS A 46 3.65 -1.48 14.64
CA LYS A 46 4.22 -0.76 13.51
C LYS A 46 5.41 -1.51 12.96
N THR A 47 5.45 -1.72 11.65
CA THR A 47 6.59 -2.28 10.94
C THR A 47 7.16 -1.25 9.97
N LYS A 48 8.04 -1.67 9.04
CA LYS A 48 8.59 -0.77 8.03
C LYS A 48 7.51 -0.37 7.02
N SER A 49 6.67 -1.31 6.61
CA SER A 49 5.71 -1.11 5.52
C SER A 49 4.27 -1.02 5.98
N TYR A 50 3.97 -1.40 7.24
CA TYR A 50 2.62 -1.57 7.71
C TYR A 50 2.38 -0.95 9.09
N LEU A 51 1.17 -0.41 9.26
CA LEU A 51 0.54 -0.26 10.57
C LEU A 51 -0.50 -1.37 10.73
N ILE A 52 -0.29 -2.24 11.70
CA ILE A 52 -1.20 -3.32 12.05
C ILE A 52 -1.95 -2.93 13.31
N THR A 53 -3.28 -2.94 13.26
CA THR A 53 -4.12 -2.71 14.44
C THR A 53 -5.02 -3.92 14.66
N ILE A 54 -5.06 -4.43 15.89
CA ILE A 54 -5.98 -5.50 16.28
C ILE A 54 -7.18 -4.85 16.97
N CYS A 55 -8.35 -5.01 16.38
CA CYS A 55 -9.61 -4.51 16.92
C CYS A 55 -10.42 -5.66 17.51
N LEU A 56 -11.15 -5.39 18.60
CA LEU A 56 -12.14 -6.34 19.12
C LEU A 56 -13.35 -6.39 18.17
N GLY A 57 -13.60 -7.55 17.57
CA GLY A 57 -14.85 -7.84 16.85
C GLY A 57 -15.84 -8.63 17.70
N GLU A 58 -17.07 -8.80 17.19
CA GLU A 58 -18.15 -9.46 17.93
C GLU A 58 -17.88 -10.95 18.18
N ALA A 59 -17.30 -11.65 17.19
CA ALA A 59 -16.99 -13.08 17.29
C ALA A 59 -15.49 -13.40 17.29
N SER A 60 -14.66 -12.47 16.80
CA SER A 60 -13.21 -12.66 16.66
C SER A 60 -12.47 -11.33 16.63
N TYR A 61 -11.16 -11.37 16.88
CA TYR A 61 -10.30 -10.22 16.66
C TYR A 61 -10.21 -9.92 15.16
N GLN A 62 -10.03 -8.65 14.84
CA GLN A 62 -9.91 -8.18 13.47
C GLN A 62 -8.58 -7.46 13.31
N LEU A 63 -7.72 -7.96 12.43
CA LEU A 63 -6.47 -7.34 12.05
C LEU A 63 -6.72 -6.34 10.93
N MET A 64 -6.52 -5.05 11.21
CA MET A 64 -6.47 -3.99 10.21
C MET A 64 -5.01 -3.80 9.78
N LEU A 65 -4.71 -4.14 8.53
CA LEU A 65 -3.40 -3.96 7.91
C LEU A 65 -3.42 -2.70 7.04
N THR A 66 -2.86 -1.60 7.52
CA THR A 66 -2.78 -0.34 6.77
C THR A 66 -1.42 -0.19 6.15
N TYR A 67 -1.36 0.08 4.85
CA TYR A 67 -0.12 0.19 4.10
C TYR A 67 0.46 1.61 4.22
N HIS A 68 1.75 1.72 4.51
CA HIS A 68 2.45 3.01 4.62
C HIS A 68 2.70 3.70 3.27
N ASP A 69 2.48 3.01 2.15
CA ASP A 69 2.58 3.57 0.80
C ASP A 69 1.28 4.26 0.34
N GLY A 70 0.22 4.21 1.16
CA GLY A 70 -1.07 4.83 0.84
C GLY A 70 -1.98 3.96 -0.03
N THR A 71 -1.63 2.70 -0.32
CA THR A 71 -2.49 1.77 -1.10
C THR A 71 -3.79 1.36 -0.39
N GLY A 72 -3.96 1.75 0.88
CA GLY A 72 -5.20 1.59 1.63
C GLY A 72 -5.04 0.72 2.85
N TYR A 73 -6.04 -0.13 3.13
CA TYR A 73 -6.01 -1.07 4.24
C TYR A 73 -6.71 -2.38 3.89
N LYS A 74 -6.37 -3.43 4.65
CA LYS A 74 -6.99 -4.75 4.57
C LYS A 74 -7.52 -5.18 5.94
N ARG A 75 -8.64 -5.89 5.97
CA ARG A 75 -9.23 -6.47 7.18
C ARG A 75 -9.13 -7.99 7.13
N VAL A 76 -8.57 -8.58 8.17
CA VAL A 76 -8.36 -10.03 8.27
C VAL A 76 -8.90 -10.53 9.61
N PRO A 77 -9.77 -11.55 9.63
CA PRO A 77 -10.18 -12.19 10.88
C PRO A 77 -8.99 -12.94 11.48
N VAL A 78 -8.72 -12.71 12.76
CA VAL A 78 -7.60 -13.34 13.48
C VAL A 78 -8.04 -13.91 14.82
N GLN A 79 -7.31 -14.91 15.28
CA GLN A 79 -7.41 -15.47 16.61
C GLN A 79 -6.15 -15.14 17.40
N ARG A 80 -6.31 -15.03 18.72
CA ARG A 80 -5.19 -14.84 19.64
C ARG A 80 -4.69 -16.19 20.12
N GLU A 81 -3.41 -16.46 19.91
CA GLU A 81 -2.73 -17.66 20.38
C GLU A 81 -1.60 -17.22 21.32
N GLY A 82 -1.90 -17.14 22.62
CA GLY A 82 -0.97 -16.61 23.62
C GLY A 82 -0.61 -15.14 23.35
N LYS A 83 0.65 -14.89 22.96
CA LYS A 83 1.19 -13.55 22.68
C LYS A 83 1.19 -13.17 21.19
N ARG A 84 0.72 -14.06 20.31
CA ARG A 84 0.63 -13.81 18.86
C ARG A 84 -0.83 -13.77 18.41
N PHE A 85 -1.07 -13.10 17.29
CA PHE A 85 -2.32 -13.19 16.54
C PHE A 85 -2.06 -13.89 15.22
N ARG A 86 -2.98 -14.77 14.83
CA ARG A 86 -2.91 -15.55 13.60
C ARG A 86 -4.25 -15.54 12.87
N GLY A 87 -4.22 -15.42 11.56
CA GLY A 87 -5.42 -15.54 10.74
C GLY A 87 -5.12 -15.67 9.25
N THR A 88 -6.18 -15.71 8.47
CA THR A 88 -6.13 -15.85 7.02
C THR A 88 -7.30 -15.11 6.39
N ASP A 89 -7.12 -14.66 5.16
CA ASP A 89 -8.17 -14.11 4.30
C ASP A 89 -8.52 -15.06 3.14
N GLY A 90 -8.05 -16.31 3.19
CA GLY A 90 -8.20 -17.30 2.13
C GLY A 90 -7.13 -17.28 1.05
N GLN A 91 -6.31 -16.22 0.96
CA GLN A 91 -5.18 -16.13 0.01
C GLN A 91 -3.83 -16.07 0.72
N GLN A 92 -3.79 -15.40 1.87
CA GLN A 92 -2.59 -15.15 2.66
C GLN A 92 -2.82 -15.56 4.11
N ASN A 93 -1.73 -15.99 4.74
CA ASN A 93 -1.68 -16.29 6.16
C ASN A 93 -0.94 -15.19 6.89
N TYR A 94 -1.51 -14.69 7.97
CA TYR A 94 -0.97 -13.57 8.74
C TYR A 94 -0.61 -14.04 10.14
N ILE A 95 0.60 -13.72 10.58
CA ILE A 95 1.06 -13.95 11.96
C ILE A 95 1.72 -12.67 12.44
N ILE A 96 1.30 -12.17 13.60
CA ILE A 96 1.87 -10.97 14.23
C ILE A 96 2.10 -11.22 15.71
N ASP A 97 3.28 -10.85 16.19
CA ASP A 97 3.61 -10.71 17.61
C ASP A 97 4.41 -9.42 17.85
N ARG A 98 4.98 -9.24 19.04
CA ARG A 98 5.75 -8.03 19.38
C ARG A 98 7.11 -7.92 18.69
N GLN A 99 7.58 -8.98 18.02
CA GLN A 99 8.90 -9.06 17.42
C GLN A 99 8.82 -9.03 15.89
N GLN A 100 7.86 -9.75 15.31
CA GLN A 100 7.76 -9.93 13.88
C GLN A 100 6.32 -9.94 13.36
N PHE A 101 6.19 -9.47 12.14
CA PHE A 101 5.02 -9.62 11.30
C PHE A 101 5.35 -10.51 10.10
N VAL A 102 4.50 -11.49 9.82
CA VAL A 102 4.70 -12.45 8.73
C VAL A 102 3.44 -12.54 7.87
N ILE A 103 3.62 -12.42 6.55
CA ILE A 103 2.61 -12.68 5.54
C ILE A 103 3.07 -13.86 4.69
N GLY A 104 2.42 -15.01 4.85
CA GLY A 104 2.64 -16.20 4.03
C GLY A 104 1.70 -16.24 2.84
N THR A 105 2.19 -16.75 1.71
CA THR A 105 1.38 -17.10 0.52
C THR A 105 1.82 -18.49 0.06
N ASP A 106 0.88 -19.34 -0.31
CA ASP A 106 1.19 -20.72 -0.66
C ASP A 106 2.15 -20.80 -1.85
N GLY A 107 3.20 -21.62 -1.70
CA GLY A 107 4.23 -21.81 -2.71
C GLY A 107 5.18 -20.62 -2.93
N LYS A 108 5.12 -19.58 -2.09
CA LYS A 108 5.98 -18.39 -2.17
C LYS A 108 6.74 -18.14 -0.88
N GLU A 109 7.89 -17.47 -0.99
CA GLU A 109 8.62 -17.02 0.19
C GLU A 109 7.78 -16.03 1.00
N PRO A 110 7.65 -16.21 2.33
CA PRO A 110 6.85 -15.33 3.16
C PRO A 110 7.52 -13.97 3.34
N ILE A 111 6.71 -12.91 3.35
CA ILE A 111 7.16 -11.57 3.74
C ILE A 111 7.34 -11.56 5.26
N ARG A 112 8.50 -11.09 5.72
CA ARG A 112 8.82 -10.99 7.15
C ARG A 112 9.30 -9.57 7.46
N GLU A 113 8.63 -8.92 8.39
CA GLU A 113 9.04 -7.60 8.87
C GLU A 113 9.23 -7.59 10.38
N ARG A 114 10.26 -6.89 10.84
CA ARG A 114 10.46 -6.61 12.25
C ARG A 114 9.41 -5.61 12.73
N VAL A 115 8.85 -5.87 13.90
CA VAL A 115 8.03 -4.89 14.62
C VAL A 115 8.94 -3.85 15.26
N LEU A 116 8.71 -2.59 14.89
CA LEU A 116 9.46 -1.42 15.36
C LEU A 116 8.86 -0.84 16.63
N THR A 117 7.54 -0.93 16.78
CA THR A 117 6.80 -0.42 17.93
C THR A 117 5.57 -1.28 18.16
N SER A 118 5.23 -1.55 19.41
CA SER A 118 4.01 -2.27 19.80
C SER A 118 3.36 -1.60 21.01
N ARG A 119 2.03 -1.53 21.03
CA ARG A 119 1.24 -1.10 22.19
C ARG A 119 0.03 -2.01 22.38
#